data_AF-A0AAE5CNM7-F1
#
_entry.id   AF-A0AAE5CNM7-F1
#
_cell.length_a   1.000
_cell.length_b   1.000
_cell.length_c   1.000
_cell.angle_alpha   90.00
_cell.angle_beta   90.00
_cell.angle_gamma   90.00
#
_symmetry.space_group_name_H-M   'P 1'
#
loop_
_entity.id
_entity.type
_entity.pdbx_description
1 polymer ?
#
loop_
_entity_poly.entity_id
_entity_poly.type
_entity_poly.pdbx_seq_one_letter_code
_entity_poly.pdbx_strand_id
1 'polypeptide(L)' 'MLFRRARSRAAVDKETEDYLFALNQARSEYEVAQSCFSEAVEPEIIDEAIYLMQAARKKYSYFLKKVRESSTQFM' A
#
# COMPACT_ATOMS: atom_id res chain seq x y z
N MET A 1 -15.80 -33.17 -1.53
CA MET A 1 -16.62 -32.03 -1.06
C MET A 1 -15.69 -30.85 -0.79
N LEU A 2 -15.69 -29.83 -1.64
CA LEU A 2 -14.88 -28.62 -1.42
C LEU A 2 -15.79 -27.50 -0.92
N PHE A 3 -15.86 -27.33 0.41
CA PHE A 3 -16.44 -26.15 1.02
C PHE A 3 -15.52 -24.96 0.75
N ARG A 4 -15.76 -24.28 -0.38
CA ARG A 4 -15.26 -22.92 -0.58
C ARG A 4 -15.98 -22.04 0.44
N ARG A 5 -15.36 -21.87 1.62
CA ARG A 5 -15.91 -21.12 2.75
C ARG A 5 -16.17 -19.69 2.29
N ALA A 6 -17.45 -19.33 2.10
CA ALA A 6 -17.83 -17.95 1.83
C ALA A 6 -17.36 -17.10 3.01
N ARG A 7 -16.57 -16.05 2.74
CA ARG A 7 -16.16 -15.09 3.78
C ARG A 7 -17.40 -14.34 4.26
N SER A 8 -17.56 -14.21 5.57
CA SER A 8 -18.64 -13.41 6.16
C SER A 8 -18.42 -11.92 5.87
N ARG A 9 -19.50 -11.16 5.68
CA ARG A 9 -19.47 -9.72 5.40
C ARG A 9 -18.57 -8.93 6.36
N ALA A 10 -18.76 -9.12 7.67
CA ALA A 10 -17.97 -8.47 8.71
C ALA A 10 -16.46 -8.76 8.65
N ALA A 11 -16.06 -9.94 8.14
CA ALA A 11 -14.64 -10.29 8.01
C ALA A 11 -13.99 -9.55 6.83
N VAL A 12 -14.72 -9.34 5.73
CA VAL A 12 -14.22 -8.61 4.57
C VAL A 12 -14.25 -7.10 4.83
N ASP A 13 -15.24 -6.59 5.55
CA ASP A 13 -15.27 -5.18 5.96
C ASP A 13 -14.05 -4.85 6.83
N LYS A 14 -13.76 -5.68 7.85
CA LYS A 14 -12.55 -5.55 8.66
C LYS A 14 -11.25 -5.63 7.84
N GLU A 15 -11.14 -6.61 6.95
CA GLU A 15 -9.98 -6.74 6.06
C GLU A 15 -9.81 -5.50 5.16
N THR A 16 -10.92 -4.90 4.72
CA THR A 16 -10.91 -3.67 3.92
C THR A 16 -10.43 -2.47 4.75
N GLU A 17 -10.88 -2.35 6.00
CA GLU A 17 -10.39 -1.35 6.95
C GLU A 17 -8.88 -1.49 7.21
N ASP A 18 -8.40 -2.72 7.43
CA ASP A 18 -6.98 -3.00 7.62
C ASP A 18 -6.16 -2.59 6.38
N TYR A 19 -6.64 -2.89 5.16
CA TYR A 19 -5.98 -2.45 3.93
C TYR A 19 -6.04 -0.94 3.72
N LEU A 20 -7.11 -0.26 4.10
CA LEU A 20 -7.21 1.20 4.04
C LEU A 20 -6.22 1.86 5.01
N PHE A 21 -6.10 1.33 6.22
CA PHE A 21 -5.11 1.79 7.19
C PHE A 21 -3.68 1.62 6.65
N ALA A 22 -3.36 0.44 6.09
CA ALA A 22 -2.06 0.18 5.49
C ALA A 22 -1.79 1.04 4.24
N LEU A 23 -2.81 1.33 3.43
CA LEU A 23 -2.73 2.22 2.27
C LEU A 23 -2.35 3.64 2.69
N ASN A 24 -2.99 4.17 3.73
CA ASN A 24 -2.70 5.50 4.26
C ASN A 24 -1.27 5.60 4.82
N GLN A 25 -0.81 4.58 5.55
CA GLN A 25 0.58 4.52 5.99
C GLN A 25 1.55 4.47 4.81
N ALA A 26 1.32 3.60 3.83
CA ALA A 26 2.17 3.52 2.64
C ALA A 26 2.19 4.81 1.82
N ARG A 27 1.08 5.57 1.82
CA ARG A 27 1.03 6.91 1.22
C ARG A 27 1.92 7.90 1.97
N SER A 28 1.82 7.94 3.30
CA SER A 28 2.66 8.82 4.12
C SER A 28 4.15 8.48 3.96
N GLU A 29 4.51 7.19 3.97
CA GLU A 29 5.89 6.74 3.70
C GLU A 29 6.36 7.19 2.31
N TYR A 30 5.49 7.14 1.30
CA TYR A 30 5.83 7.57 -0.05
C TYR A 30 5.99 9.10 -0.17
N GLU A 31 5.19 9.87 0.56
CA GLU A 31 5.33 11.32 0.66
C GLU A 31 6.66 11.70 1.33
N VAL A 32 7.02 11.03 2.44
CA VAL A 32 8.32 11.22 3.11
C VAL A 32 9.49 10.86 2.18
N ALA A 33 9.43 9.73 1.47
CA ALA A 33 10.49 9.33 0.55
C ALA A 33 10.68 10.33 -0.61
N GLN A 34 9.59 10.94 -1.08
CA GLN A 34 9.67 12.03 -2.07
C GLN A 34 10.36 13.27 -1.51
N SER A 35 10.07 13.65 -0.26
CA SER A 35 10.79 14.73 0.42
C SER A 35 12.27 14.42 0.57
N CYS A 36 12.64 13.21 1.00
CA CYS A 36 14.04 12.80 1.09
C CYS A 36 14.77 12.87 -0.26
N PHE A 37 14.14 12.43 -1.34
CA PHE A 37 14.72 12.57 -2.68
C PHE A 37 14.89 14.03 -3.10
N SER A 38 13.94 14.91 -2.75
CA SER A 38 14.02 16.33 -3.09
C SER A 38 15.14 17.08 -2.38
N GLU A 39 15.55 16.59 -1.20
CA GLU A 39 16.62 17.18 -0.39
C GLU A 39 17.98 16.51 -0.61
N ALA A 40 18.03 15.38 -1.34
CA ALA A 40 19.26 14.64 -1.59
C ALA A 40 20.16 15.38 -2.59
N VAL A 41 21.42 15.62 -2.19
CA VAL A 41 22.43 16.31 -3.01
C VAL A 41 23.59 15.38 -3.36
N GLU A 42 24.01 14.53 -2.43
CA GLU A 42 25.11 13.59 -2.68
C GLU A 42 24.64 12.44 -3.59
N PRO A 43 25.40 12.06 -4.63
CA PRO A 43 25.01 11.02 -5.58
C PRO A 43 24.57 9.70 -4.93
N GLU A 44 25.31 9.24 -3.91
CA GLU A 44 24.98 8.01 -3.18
C GLU A 44 23.68 8.12 -2.36
N ILE A 45 23.34 9.32 -1.88
CA ILE A 45 22.09 9.58 -1.15
C ILE A 45 20.92 9.67 -2.13
N ILE A 46 21.15 10.25 -3.32
CA ILE A 46 20.16 10.31 -4.41
C ILE A 46 19.75 8.89 -4.81
N ASP A 47 20.71 7.99 -5.03
CA ASP A 47 20.44 6.60 -5.38
C ASP A 47 19.61 5.88 -4.30
N GLU A 48 20.00 6.02 -3.03
CA GLU A 48 19.25 5.43 -1.91
C GLU A 48 17.83 6.01 -1.82
N ALA A 49 17.68 7.32 -1.98
CA ALA A 49 16.37 7.99 -1.97
C ALA A 49 15.47 7.54 -3.12
N ILE A 50 16.03 7.30 -4.31
CA ILE A 50 15.32 6.69 -5.44
C ILE A 50 14.84 5.28 -5.08
N TYR A 51 15.70 4.45 -4.48
CA TYR A 51 15.32 3.10 -4.05
C TYR A 51 14.18 3.11 -3.04
N LEU A 52 14.28 3.96 -2.01
CA LEU A 52 13.24 4.14 -0.99
C LEU A 52 11.92 4.59 -1.61
N MET A 53 11.96 5.59 -2.50
CA MET A 53 10.78 6.09 -3.20
C MET A 53 10.13 4.99 -4.05
N GLN A 54 10.91 4.18 -4.77
CA GLN A 54 10.38 3.07 -5.56
C GLN A 54 9.76 1.98 -4.68
N ALA A 55 10.38 1.65 -3.55
CA ALA A 55 9.87 0.66 -2.60
C ALA A 55 8.52 1.12 -2.00
N ALA A 56 8.45 2.36 -1.50
CA ALA A 56 7.23 2.94 -0.96
C ALA A 56 6.11 3.00 -2.01
N ARG A 57 6.43 3.38 -3.26
CA ARG A 57 5.45 3.37 -4.37
C ARG A 57 4.87 1.99 -4.64
N LYS A 58 5.71 0.95 -4.64
CA LYS A 58 5.28 -0.45 -4.83
C LYS A 58 4.35 -0.88 -3.69
N LYS A 59 4.69 -0.55 -2.44
CA LYS A 59 3.86 -0.83 -1.26
C LYS A 59 2.49 -0.12 -1.33
N TYR A 60 2.46 1.17 -1.67
CA TYR A 60 1.23 1.93 -1.87
C TYR A 60 0.35 1.29 -2.97
N SER A 61 0.95 0.98 -4.12
CA SER A 61 0.23 0.38 -5.25
C SER A 61 -0.38 -0.98 -4.90
N TYR A 62 0.32 -1.79 -4.10
CA TYR A 62 -0.19 -3.06 -3.62
C TYR A 62 -1.45 -2.89 -2.76
N PHE A 63 -1.41 -2.03 -1.75
CA PHE A 63 -2.58 -1.81 -0.88
C PHE A 63 -3.75 -1.17 -1.62
N LEU A 64 -3.47 -0.28 -2.57
CA LEU A 64 -4.50 0.31 -3.41
C LEU A 64 -5.23 -0.78 -4.23
N LYS A 65 -4.47 -1.74 -4.78
CA LYS A 65 -5.05 -2.90 -5.46
C LYS A 65 -5.89 -3.76 -4.50
N LYS A 66 -5.42 -4.00 -3.27
CA LYS A 66 -6.13 -4.79 -2.27
C LYS A 66 -7.45 -4.16 -1.83
N VAL A 67 -7.47 -2.86 -1.56
CA VAL A 67 -8.71 -2.13 -1.23
C VAL A 67 -9.73 -2.25 -2.37
N ARG A 68 -9.28 -2.12 -3.63
CA ARG A 68 -10.15 -2.26 -4.81
C ARG A 68 -10.70 -3.67 -4.93
N GLU A 69 -9.86 -4.69 -4.79
CA GLU A 69 -10.28 -6.10 -4.83
C GLU A 69 -11.32 -6.42 -3.75
N SER A 70 -11.10 -5.96 -2.50
CA SER A 70 -12.04 -6.17 -1.40
C SER A 70 -13.36 -5.41 -1.58
N SER A 71 -13.30 -4.19 -2.13
CA SER A 71 -14.49 -3.39 -2.43
C SER A 71 -15.34 -3.99 -3.56
N THR A 72 -14.69 -4.49 -4.63
CA THR A 72 -15.38 -5.08 -5.79
C THR A 72 -15.93 -6.47 -5.50
N GLN A 73 -15.42 -7.21 -4.50
CA GLN A 73 -15.94 -8.53 -4.14
C GLN A 73 -17.39 -8.51 -3.57
N PHE A 74 -17.99 -7.34 -3.42
CA PHE A 74 -19.37 -7.15 -2.98
C PHE A 74 -20.31 -6.42 -3.96
N MET A 75 -19.83 -6.05 -5.16
CA MET A 75 -20.71 -5.68 -6.27
C MET A 75 -21.10 -6.94 -7.05
#